data_AF-A0A2T2VNN5-F1
#
_entry.id   AF-A0A2T2VNN5-F1
#
_cell.length_a   1.000
_cell.length_b   1.000
_cell.length_c   1.000
_cell.angle_alpha   90.00
_cell.angle_beta   90.00
_cell.angle_gamma   90.00
#
_symmetry.space_group_name_H-M   'P 1'
#
loop_
_entity.id
_entity.type
_entity.pdbx_description
1 polymer ?
#
loop_
_entity_poly.entity_id
_entity_poly.type
_entity_poly.pdbx_seq_one_letter_code
_entity_poly.pdbx_strand_id
1 'polypeptide(L)'
;MDHSDKMVFRYNEPSGIPTLDPAFARDKSTIWAVGQLYDGLFYLDENNEVQPALATGYVMEGSTYTFSLRKAYFHSGRRIKAQDVRYSLQRLLDPKVASPGAWVLERVSNIDVLNDSTLAITLDKPFAAFPSM
;
A
#
# COMPACT_ATOMS: atom_id res chain seq x y z
N MET A 1 14.41 36.69 -2.34
CA MET A 1 14.85 36.05 -1.08
C MET A 1 15.62 34.82 -1.46
N ASP A 2 16.84 34.69 -0.96
CA ASP A 2 17.67 33.52 -1.23
C ASP A 2 17.03 32.28 -0.59
N HIS A 3 16.96 31.19 -1.34
CA HIS A 3 16.37 29.90 -0.94
C HIS A 3 17.41 28.78 -1.02
N SER A 4 18.69 29.12 -1.11
CA SER A 4 19.83 28.21 -1.14
C SER A 4 19.85 27.20 0.02
N ASP A 5 19.29 27.54 1.18
CA ASP A 5 19.15 26.64 2.33
C ASP A 5 17.88 25.76 2.32
N LYS A 6 16.99 25.92 1.34
CA LYS A 6 15.73 25.16 1.27
C LYS A 6 15.82 24.06 0.23
N MET A 7 15.63 22.81 0.67
CA MET A 7 15.45 21.65 -0.20
C MET A 7 14.06 21.69 -0.87
N VAL A 8 13.91 22.52 -1.90
CA VAL A 8 12.64 22.67 -2.65
C VAL A 8 12.72 21.94 -3.97
N PHE A 9 11.95 20.87 -4.10
CA PHE A 9 11.68 20.23 -5.38
C PHE A 9 10.44 20.86 -6.03
N ARG A 10 10.55 21.27 -7.29
CA ARG A 10 9.43 21.76 -8.11
C ARG A 10 9.24 20.84 -9.30
N TYR A 11 8.02 20.37 -9.48
CA TYR A 11 7.64 19.45 -10.55
C TYR A 11 6.46 20.03 -11.33
N ASN A 12 6.45 19.83 -12.64
CA ASN A 12 5.37 20.25 -13.53
C ASN A 12 4.47 19.04 -13.85
N GLU A 13 3.20 19.11 -13.44
CA GLU A 13 2.17 18.11 -13.75
C GLU A 13 1.16 18.66 -14.77
N PRO A 14 1.28 18.32 -16.06
CA PRO A 14 0.40 18.85 -17.11
C PRO A 14 -1.01 18.25 -17.11
N SER A 15 -1.21 17.06 -16.54
CA SER A 15 -2.48 16.33 -16.59
C SER A 15 -3.44 16.67 -15.43
N GLY A 16 -2.94 17.40 -14.42
CA GLY A 16 -3.67 17.64 -13.17
C GLY A 16 -3.80 16.37 -12.31
N ILE A 17 -4.20 16.53 -11.05
CA ILE A 17 -4.38 15.40 -10.12
C ILE A 17 -5.87 15.31 -9.78
N PRO A 18 -6.62 14.36 -10.37
CA PRO A 18 -8.08 14.31 -10.21
C PRO A 18 -8.51 13.77 -8.84
N THR A 19 -7.65 13.04 -8.14
CA THR A 19 -7.93 12.46 -6.82
C THR A 19 -6.63 12.22 -6.05
N LEU A 20 -6.72 12.14 -4.72
CA LEU A 20 -5.65 11.68 -3.83
C LEU A 20 -6.04 10.39 -3.09
N ASP A 21 -7.09 9.72 -3.58
CA ASP A 21 -7.53 8.43 -3.03
C ASP A 21 -6.73 7.28 -3.68
N PRO A 22 -5.93 6.52 -2.91
CA PRO A 22 -5.14 5.42 -3.45
C PRO A 22 -5.99 4.33 -4.12
N ALA A 23 -7.25 4.15 -3.73
CA ALA A 23 -8.13 3.16 -4.36
C ALA A 23 -8.47 3.49 -5.82
N PHE A 24 -8.26 4.74 -6.27
CA PHE A 24 -8.55 5.17 -7.64
C PHE A 24 -7.28 5.57 -8.42
N ALA A 25 -6.09 5.33 -7.85
CA ALA A 25 -4.82 5.66 -8.48
C ALA A 25 -4.52 4.71 -9.66
N ARG A 26 -4.87 5.11 -10.87
CA ARG A 26 -4.72 4.31 -12.10
C ARG A 26 -3.86 4.95 -13.19
N ASP A 27 -3.61 6.25 -13.08
CA ASP A 27 -2.80 7.01 -14.00
C ASP A 27 -1.55 7.55 -13.29
N LYS A 28 -0.52 7.88 -14.06
CA LYS A 28 0.79 8.26 -13.53
C LYS A 28 0.73 9.50 -12.62
N SER A 29 -0.07 10.51 -12.97
CA SER A 29 -0.18 11.75 -12.20
C SER A 29 -0.74 11.48 -10.79
N THR A 30 -1.80 10.68 -10.72
CA THR A 30 -2.41 10.26 -9.46
C THR A 30 -1.49 9.34 -8.66
N ILE A 31 -0.90 8.32 -9.31
CA ILE A 31 0.00 7.36 -8.64
C ILE A 31 1.19 8.09 -8.02
N TRP A 32 1.81 9.02 -8.74
CA TRP A 32 2.93 9.79 -8.23
C TRP A 32 2.55 10.67 -7.05
N ALA A 33 1.43 11.39 -7.13
CA ALA A 33 0.96 12.23 -6.04
C ALA A 33 0.60 11.42 -4.78
N VAL A 34 -0.15 10.32 -4.95
CA VAL A 34 -0.54 9.42 -3.86
C VAL A 34 0.68 8.74 -3.25
N GLY A 35 1.67 8.33 -4.04
CA GLY A 35 2.90 7.72 -3.57
C GLY A 35 3.78 8.66 -2.72
N GLN A 36 3.54 9.97 -2.73
CA GLN A 36 4.18 10.90 -1.77
C GLN A 36 3.44 10.97 -0.42
N LEU A 37 2.20 10.47 -0.35
CA LEU A 37 1.31 10.62 0.81
C LEU A 37 1.04 9.31 1.55
N TYR A 38 1.19 8.17 0.88
CA TYR A 38 0.85 6.85 1.40
C TYR A 38 1.94 5.83 1.10
N ASP A 39 2.11 4.89 2.03
CA ASP A 39 2.96 3.71 1.87
C ASP A 39 2.12 2.43 1.79
N GLY A 40 2.59 1.47 0.98
CA GLY A 40 2.08 0.10 0.96
C GLY A 40 2.68 -0.78 2.05
N LEU A 41 2.46 -2.09 1.94
CA LEU A 41 3.17 -3.08 2.77
C LEU A 41 4.64 -3.20 2.35
N PHE A 42 4.87 -3.18 1.04
CA PHE A 42 6.18 -3.14 0.38
C PHE A 42 6.18 -2.05 -0.68
N TYR A 43 7.35 -1.75 -1.24
CA TYR A 43 7.51 -0.91 -2.42
C TYR A 43 8.57 -1.52 -3.35
N LEU A 44 8.59 -1.10 -4.62
CA LEU A 44 9.65 -1.44 -5.56
C LEU A 44 10.68 -0.31 -5.59
N ASP A 45 11.95 -0.64 -5.44
CA ASP A 45 13.03 0.34 -5.58
C ASP A 45 13.41 0.61 -7.04
N GLU A 46 14.46 1.41 -7.23
CA GLU A 46 14.98 1.79 -8.55
C GLU A 46 15.48 0.60 -9.39
N ASN A 47 15.76 -0.55 -8.77
CA ASN A 47 16.17 -1.78 -9.44
C ASN A 47 14.98 -2.73 -9.65
N ASN A 48 13.75 -2.32 -9.30
CA ASN A 48 12.55 -3.15 -9.22
C ASN A 48 12.67 -4.30 -8.22
N GLU A 49 13.46 -4.12 -7.17
CA GLU A 49 13.52 -5.06 -6.07
C GLU A 49 12.47 -4.70 -5.00
N VAL A 50 11.88 -5.73 -4.40
CA VAL A 50 10.85 -5.57 -3.37
C VAL A 50 11.50 -5.18 -2.06
N GLN A 51 11.15 -4.00 -1.56
CA GLN A 51 11.68 -3.44 -0.33
C GLN A 51 10.60 -3.28 0.75
N PRO A 52 10.94 -3.46 2.04
CA PRO A 52 10.02 -3.25 3.15
C PRO A 52 9.46 -1.82 3.22
N ALA A 53 8.13 -1.66 3.19
CA ALA A 53 7.41 -0.44 3.57
C ALA A 53 6.75 -0.68 4.94
N LEU A 54 5.44 -0.53 5.10
CA LEU A 54 4.80 -0.74 6.40
C LEU A 54 5.07 -2.14 6.99
N ALA A 55 5.19 -3.18 6.15
CA ALA A 55 5.62 -4.50 6.58
C ALA A 55 7.15 -4.60 6.62
N THR A 56 7.69 -5.17 7.71
CA THR A 56 9.13 -5.46 7.85
C THR A 56 9.53 -6.78 7.20
N GLY A 57 8.55 -7.61 6.85
CA GLY A 57 8.75 -8.94 6.26
C GLY A 57 7.49 -9.79 6.37
N TYR A 58 7.57 -11.00 5.82
CA TYR A 58 6.50 -11.98 5.86
C TYR A 58 7.02 -13.42 5.98
N VAL A 59 6.15 -14.32 6.44
CA VAL A 59 6.33 -15.78 6.39
C VAL A 59 5.24 -16.37 5.50
N MET A 60 5.61 -17.30 4.61
CA MET A 60 4.68 -17.98 3.71
C MET A 60 4.52 -19.44 4.13
N GLU A 61 3.28 -19.86 4.36
CA GLU A 61 2.91 -21.24 4.67
C GLU A 61 1.78 -21.68 3.73
N GLY A 62 2.11 -22.45 2.68
CA GLY A 62 1.14 -22.84 1.66
C GLY A 62 0.63 -21.65 0.84
N SER A 63 -0.64 -21.26 1.02
CA SER A 63 -1.25 -20.08 0.39
C SER A 63 -1.39 -18.88 1.33
N THR A 64 -0.88 -18.99 2.56
CA THR A 64 -1.06 -17.97 3.60
C THR A 64 0.22 -17.18 3.80
N TYR A 65 0.11 -15.86 3.76
CA TYR A 65 1.19 -14.90 4.02
C TYR A 65 0.94 -14.16 5.32
N THR A 66 1.82 -14.33 6.30
CA THR A 66 1.76 -13.61 7.58
C THR A 66 2.74 -12.45 7.59
N PHE A 67 2.24 -11.21 7.67
CA PHE A 67 3.02 -9.98 7.62
C PHE A 67 3.23 -9.40 9.01
N SER A 68 4.45 -8.94 9.29
CA SER A 68 4.79 -8.18 10.51
C SER A 68 4.91 -6.70 10.18
N LEU A 69 4.24 -5.84 10.93
CA LEU A 69 4.21 -4.40 10.70
C LEU A 69 5.18 -3.66 11.63
N ARG A 70 5.92 -2.67 11.08
CA ARG A 70 6.71 -1.75 11.92
C ARG A 70 5.81 -0.82 12.72
N LYS A 71 6.36 -0.24 13.78
CA LYS A 71 5.70 0.84 14.52
C LYS A 71 5.70 2.12 13.67
N ALA A 72 4.55 2.43 13.07
CA ALA A 72 4.33 3.60 12.23
C ALA A 72 3.07 4.38 12.65
N TYR A 73 2.95 5.59 12.14
CA TYR A 73 1.91 6.54 12.52
C TYR A 73 1.35 7.25 11.29
N PHE A 74 0.05 7.48 11.29
CA PHE A 74 -0.57 8.41 10.35
C PHE A 74 -0.10 9.84 10.65
N HIS A 75 -0.23 10.75 9.68
CA HIS A 75 0.08 12.18 9.88
C HIS A 75 -0.72 12.83 11.02
N SER A 76 -1.86 12.25 11.41
CA SER A 76 -2.64 12.69 12.58
C SER A 76 -2.03 12.31 13.93
N GLY A 77 -0.94 11.52 13.95
CA GLY A 77 -0.31 10.99 15.16
C GLY A 77 -0.94 9.68 15.66
N ARG A 78 -2.01 9.18 15.04
CA ARG A 78 -2.58 7.87 15.39
C ARG A 78 -1.66 6.74 14.91
N ARG A 79 -1.37 5.77 15.79
CA ARG A 79 -0.61 4.57 15.42
C ARG A 79 -1.36 3.76 14.37
N ILE A 80 -0.63 3.31 13.35
CA ILE A 80 -1.11 2.39 12.32
C ILE A 80 -1.17 0.97 12.93
N LYS A 81 -2.28 0.28 12.72
CA LYS A 81 -2.50 -1.11 13.15
C LYS A 81 -2.83 -2.00 11.97
N ALA A 82 -2.69 -3.31 12.15
CA ALA A 82 -3.09 -4.33 11.17
C ALA A 82 -4.56 -4.21 10.73
N GLN A 83 -5.44 -3.74 11.62
CA GLN A 83 -6.84 -3.47 11.29
C GLN A 83 -7.02 -2.34 10.25
N ASP A 84 -6.12 -1.35 10.23
CA ASP A 84 -6.14 -0.29 9.22
C ASP A 84 -5.77 -0.84 7.84
N VAL A 85 -4.78 -1.74 7.79
CA VAL A 85 -4.38 -2.44 6.56
C VAL A 85 -5.55 -3.26 6.04
N ARG A 86 -6.16 -4.09 6.90
CA ARG A 86 -7.33 -4.89 6.54
C ARG A 86 -8.46 -4.02 5.99
N TYR A 87 -8.77 -2.91 6.65
CA TYR A 87 -9.79 -1.97 6.18
C TYR A 87 -9.49 -1.45 4.77
N SER A 88 -8.27 -1.00 4.50
CA SER A 88 -7.89 -0.47 3.19
C SER A 88 -7.99 -1.52 2.07
N LEU A 89 -7.53 -2.75 2.33
CA LEU A 89 -7.61 -3.85 1.36
C LEU A 89 -9.07 -4.29 1.13
N GLN A 90 -9.89 -4.37 2.18
CA GLN A 90 -11.32 -4.67 2.05
C GLN A 90 -12.07 -3.56 1.31
N ARG A 91 -11.71 -2.30 1.53
CA ARG A 91 -12.28 -1.16 0.80
C ARG A 91 -11.96 -1.24 -0.69
N LEU A 92 -10.75 -1.69 -1.06
CA LEU A 92 -10.39 -1.88 -2.47
C LEU A 92 -11.27 -2.95 -3.15
N LEU A 93 -11.66 -3.99 -2.42
CA LEU A 93 -12.53 -5.07 -2.89
C LEU A 93 -14.03 -4.75 -2.84
N ASP A 94 -14.45 -3.69 -2.15
CA ASP A 94 -15.88 -3.34 -2.03
C ASP A 94 -16.44 -2.93 -3.41
N PRO A 95 -17.44 -3.66 -3.95
CA PRO A 95 -18.03 -3.33 -5.25
C PRO A 95 -18.62 -1.92 -5.32
N LYS A 96 -19.00 -1.32 -4.18
CA LYS A 96 -19.50 0.05 -4.10
C LYS A 96 -18.41 1.09 -4.32
N VAL A 97 -17.16 0.76 -4.03
CA VAL A 97 -16.01 1.63 -4.30
C VAL A 97 -15.68 1.61 -5.79
N ALA A 98 -15.95 0.50 -6.48
CA ALA A 98 -15.69 0.34 -7.92
C ALA A 98 -14.23 0.72 -8.27
N SER A 99 -13.29 0.27 -7.45
CA SER A 99 -11.87 0.57 -7.63
C SER A 99 -11.35 -0.03 -8.94
N PRO A 100 -10.63 0.73 -9.78
CA PRO A 100 -9.98 0.20 -10.98
C PRO A 100 -8.84 -0.80 -10.67
N GLY A 101 -8.35 -0.85 -9.42
CA GLY A 101 -7.27 -1.72 -8.97
C GLY A 101 -7.74 -2.95 -8.19
N ALA A 102 -9.06 -3.17 -8.05
CA ALA A 102 -9.61 -4.29 -7.27
C ALA A 102 -9.06 -5.66 -7.72
N TRP A 103 -8.74 -5.80 -9.01
CA TRP A 103 -8.23 -7.03 -9.62
C TRP A 103 -6.93 -7.55 -8.97
N VAL A 104 -6.12 -6.68 -8.36
CA VAL A 104 -4.87 -7.06 -7.67
C VAL A 104 -5.16 -7.99 -6.49
N LEU A 105 -6.32 -7.81 -5.84
CA LEU A 105 -6.73 -8.59 -4.68
C LEU A 105 -7.73 -9.71 -5.00
N GLU A 106 -8.03 -9.97 -6.28
CA GLU A 106 -9.00 -11.02 -6.69
C GLU A 106 -8.65 -12.42 -6.19
N ARG A 107 -7.36 -12.69 -5.94
CA ARG A 107 -6.87 -13.98 -5.44
C ARG A 107 -6.92 -14.09 -3.93
N VAL A 108 -7.26 -13.01 -3.22
CA VAL A 108 -7.31 -12.97 -1.75
C VAL A 108 -8.63 -13.56 -1.29
N SER A 109 -8.56 -14.69 -0.59
CA SER A 109 -9.72 -15.36 -0.01
C SER A 109 -10.04 -14.87 1.39
N ASN A 110 -9.02 -14.51 2.17
CA ASN A 110 -9.21 -13.99 3.52
C ASN A 110 -8.10 -13.02 3.96
N ILE A 111 -8.46 -12.11 4.87
CA ILE A 111 -7.54 -11.18 5.54
C ILE A 111 -7.85 -11.21 7.04
N ASP A 112 -7.00 -11.91 7.79
CA ASP A 112 -7.11 -12.07 9.24
C ASP A 112 -6.18 -11.12 9.98
N VAL A 113 -6.72 -10.41 10.98
CA VAL A 113 -5.90 -9.62 11.91
C VAL A 113 -5.59 -10.50 13.10
N LEU A 114 -4.32 -10.91 13.24
CA LEU A 114 -3.88 -11.75 14.34
C LEU A 114 -3.65 -10.93 15.61
N ASN A 115 -3.13 -9.69 15.46
CA ASN A 115 -2.96 -8.71 16.53
C ASN A 115 -2.73 -7.31 15.93
N ASP A 116 -2.47 -6.30 16.78
CA ASP A 116 -2.24 -4.91 16.39
C ASP A 116 -1.15 -4.70 15.32
N SER A 117 -0.16 -5.58 15.22
CA SER A 117 1.01 -5.47 14.34
C SER A 117 1.20 -6.67 13.41
N THR A 118 0.24 -7.59 13.35
CA THR A 118 0.36 -8.80 12.53
C THR A 118 -0.97 -9.10 11.86
N LEU A 119 -0.91 -9.32 10.54
CA LEU A 119 -2.03 -9.81 9.75
C LEU A 119 -1.61 -11.00 8.89
N ALA A 120 -2.55 -11.88 8.60
CA ALA A 120 -2.41 -12.97 7.65
C ALA A 120 -3.32 -12.73 6.45
N ILE A 121 -2.80 -12.93 5.25
CA ILE A 121 -3.56 -12.89 4.00
C ILE A 121 -3.48 -14.26 3.36
N THR A 122 -4.64 -14.86 3.13
CA THR A 122 -4.76 -16.18 2.50
C THR A 122 -5.19 -16.00 1.05
N LEU A 123 -4.52 -16.71 0.15
CA LEU A 123 -4.86 -16.74 -1.27
C LEU A 123 -5.65 -18.00 -1.63
N ASP A 124 -6.48 -17.92 -2.66
CA ASP A 124 -7.18 -19.10 -3.22
C ASP A 124 -6.19 -20.15 -3.75
N LYS A 125 -5.05 -19.69 -4.27
CA LYS A 125 -3.96 -20.54 -4.78
C LYS A 125 -2.61 -19.93 -4.41
N PRO A 126 -1.57 -20.75 -4.15
CA PRO A 126 -0.23 -20.23 -3.91
C PRO A 126 0.25 -19.35 -5.07
N PHE A 127 0.78 -18.18 -4.76
CA PHE A 127 1.31 -17.25 -5.75
C PHE A 127 2.51 -16.48 -5.18
N ALA A 128 3.72 -16.89 -5.55
CA ALA A 128 4.97 -16.42 -4.94
C ALA A 128 5.21 -14.90 -5.10
N ALA A 129 4.71 -14.30 -6.18
CA ALA A 129 4.86 -12.87 -6.43
C ALA A 129 3.80 -12.00 -5.70
N PHE A 130 2.94 -12.57 -4.85
CA PHE A 130 1.92 -11.81 -4.12
C PHE A 130 2.49 -10.62 -3.31
N PRO A 131 3.59 -10.77 -2.55
CA PRO A 131 4.14 -9.67 -1.77
C PRO A 131 4.72 -8.51 -2.59
N SER A 132 4.92 -8.71 -3.90
CA SER A 132 5.46 -7.72 -4.83
C SER A 132 4.40 -7.09 -5.74
N MET A 133 3.11 -7.44 -5.56
CA MET A 133 1.99 -6.89 -6.33
C MET A 133 1.43 -5.60 -5.75
#